data_AF-A0A7W2PVL9-F1
#
_entry.id   AF-A0A7W2PVL9-F1
#
_cell.length_a   1.000
_cell.length_b   1.000
_cell.length_c   1.000
_cell.angle_alpha   90.00
_cell.angle_beta   90.00
_cell.angle_gamma   90.00
#
_symmetry.space_group_name_H-M   'P 1'
#
loop_
_entity.id
_entity.type
_entity.pdbx_description
1 polymer ?
#
loop_
_entity_poly.entity_id
_entity_poly.type
_entity_poly.pdbx_seq_one_letter_code
_entity_poly.pdbx_strand_id
1 'polypeptide(L)'
;MNRNLKQAFFSALLVWAVAFPVLGLKLSIDGISLVVHSQGTFTISIIAVCSLLMFLRVLFDRQWSAVMGRRSDRKLIPPAVSNYLTLPKTQRYVIMGLIVAALVWPFFGSRGAVDIATLILIYVLLGLGLNIVVGLAGLLDLGYVGFYAVGAYSYAMLSHYLGWSFWVCLPIAGLMAATFGFLLGFPVLRLRGDYLAIVTLGFGEIIRLFLRNLTDWTGGPNGISNIPKPEFFGLTFERRAAEGMQTFHEFFGLPYNSINKVIFLYLVALLLALLALFVINRLLRMPIGRAWEALREDEIACRALGLNPTVIKLSAFTLGACFAGFAGSFFAARQGLVTPESFTFIESAIILAIVVLGGMGSQLGVILAAIVMILLPELMREFSEYRMLMFGALMVLMMIWRPQGLLPMQRPHMELRR
;
A
#
# COMPACT_ATOMS: atom_id res chain seq x y z
N MET A 1 -26.21 -27.88 -23.05
CA MET A 1 -25.38 -28.56 -22.03
C MET A 1 -23.97 -28.91 -22.55
N ASN A 2 -23.84 -29.49 -23.75
CA ASN A 2 -22.53 -29.92 -24.31
C ASN A 2 -21.47 -28.81 -24.45
N ARG A 3 -21.84 -27.55 -24.73
CA ARG A 3 -20.88 -26.45 -24.84
C ARG A 3 -20.26 -26.09 -23.48
N ASN A 4 -21.07 -26.06 -22.42
CA ASN A 4 -20.61 -25.78 -21.05
C ASN A 4 -19.76 -26.93 -20.50
N LEU A 5 -20.06 -28.18 -20.88
CA LEU A 5 -19.30 -29.34 -20.42
C LEU A 5 -17.89 -29.38 -21.03
N LYS A 6 -17.75 -29.07 -22.33
CA LYS A 6 -16.44 -28.92 -22.98
C LYS A 6 -15.63 -27.77 -22.36
N GLN A 7 -16.27 -26.63 -22.09
CA GLN A 7 -15.62 -25.48 -21.45
C GLN A 7 -15.22 -25.77 -20.00
N ALA A 8 -16.08 -26.46 -19.24
CA ALA A 8 -15.79 -26.87 -17.86
C ALA A 8 -14.60 -27.83 -17.80
N PHE A 9 -14.58 -28.83 -18.68
CA PHE A 9 -13.47 -29.78 -18.75
C PHE A 9 -12.16 -29.09 -19.16
N PHE A 10 -12.20 -28.23 -20.18
CA PHE A 10 -11.04 -27.45 -20.60
C PHE A 10 -10.51 -26.56 -19.47
N SER A 11 -11.40 -25.90 -18.73
CA SER A 11 -11.03 -25.04 -17.60
C SER A 11 -10.40 -25.84 -16.45
N ALA A 12 -10.96 -27.00 -16.11
CA ALA A 12 -10.44 -27.91 -15.09
C ALA A 12 -9.05 -28.48 -15.47
N LEU A 13 -8.87 -28.82 -16.76
CA LEU A 13 -7.58 -29.25 -17.30
C LEU A 13 -6.56 -28.13 -17.27
N LEU A 14 -6.98 -26.89 -17.55
CA LEU A 14 -6.12 -25.71 -17.48
C LEU A 14 -5.64 -25.43 -16.05
N VAL A 15 -6.48 -25.64 -15.02
CA VAL A 15 -6.06 -25.58 -13.61
C VAL A 15 -4.96 -26.59 -13.33
N TRP A 16 -5.10 -27.84 -13.79
CA TRP A 16 -4.04 -28.83 -13.64
C TRP A 16 -2.77 -28.43 -14.39
N ALA A 17 -2.89 -27.99 -15.64
CA ALA A 17 -1.76 -27.61 -16.48
C ALA A 17 -0.95 -26.45 -15.89
N VAL A 18 -1.60 -25.50 -15.22
CA VAL A 18 -0.94 -24.33 -14.61
C VAL A 18 -0.51 -24.59 -13.17
N ALA A 19 -1.37 -25.19 -12.34
CA ALA A 19 -1.10 -25.34 -10.91
C ALA A 19 -0.14 -26.47 -10.60
N PHE A 20 -0.13 -27.56 -11.38
CA PHE A 20 0.73 -28.71 -11.12
C PHE A 20 2.23 -28.38 -11.26
N PRO A 21 2.71 -27.69 -12.32
CA PRO A 21 4.11 -27.32 -12.42
C PRO A 21 4.56 -26.33 -11.34
N VAL A 22 3.66 -25.43 -10.93
CA VAL A 22 3.97 -24.33 -9.99
C VAL A 22 3.94 -24.79 -8.53
N LEU A 23 2.93 -25.60 -8.16
CA LEU A 23 2.70 -26.00 -6.76
C LEU A 23 3.07 -27.46 -6.49
N GLY A 24 3.00 -28.32 -7.51
CA GLY A 24 3.23 -29.76 -7.37
C GLY A 24 4.72 -30.16 -7.41
N LEU A 25 5.59 -29.33 -7.97
CA LEU A 25 7.01 -29.63 -8.13
C LEU A 25 7.86 -28.72 -7.23
N LYS A 26 8.64 -29.31 -6.32
CA LYS A 26 9.62 -28.59 -5.51
C LYS A 26 11.03 -29.01 -5.95
N LEU A 27 11.83 -28.02 -6.29
CA LEU A 27 13.25 -28.22 -6.57
C LEU A 27 14.01 -28.12 -5.24
N SER A 28 14.68 -29.19 -4.83
CA SER A 28 15.68 -29.13 -3.75
C SER A 28 17.06 -29.40 -4.32
N ILE A 29 18.03 -28.69 -3.76
CA ILE A 29 19.44 -28.88 -4.08
C ILE A 29 19.95 -29.94 -3.11
N ASP A 30 20.32 -31.11 -3.62
CA ASP A 30 20.94 -32.18 -2.84
C ASP A 30 22.40 -32.32 -3.30
N GLY A 31 23.31 -31.70 -2.55
CA GLY A 31 24.70 -31.54 -2.96
C GLY A 31 24.86 -30.59 -4.17
N ILE A 32 25.17 -31.14 -5.35
CA ILE A 32 25.44 -30.39 -6.59
C ILE A 32 24.34 -30.65 -7.65
N SER A 33 23.41 -31.59 -7.40
CA SER A 33 22.32 -31.92 -8.33
C SER A 33 21.00 -31.30 -7.87
N LEU A 34 20.24 -30.82 -8.85
CA LEU A 34 18.86 -30.40 -8.66
C LEU A 34 17.97 -31.64 -8.74
N VAL A 35 17.38 -32.04 -7.61
CA VAL A 35 16.43 -33.16 -7.56
C VAL A 35 15.01 -32.60 -7.51
N VAL A 36 14.17 -33.08 -8.41
CA VAL A 36 12.75 -32.71 -8.45
C VAL A 36 11.99 -33.63 -7.49
N HIS A 37 11.53 -33.08 -6.37
CA HIS A 37 10.60 -33.80 -5.51
C HIS A 37 9.16 -33.41 -5.88
N SER A 38 8.31 -34.42 -6.05
CA SER A 38 6.86 -34.19 -5.99
C SER A 38 6.52 -33.73 -4.58
N GLN A 39 5.80 -32.62 -4.47
CA GLN A 39 5.21 -32.17 -3.22
C GLN A 39 4.30 -33.25 -2.60
N GLY A 40 4.06 -33.13 -1.30
CA GLY A 40 3.25 -34.08 -0.54
C GLY A 40 1.83 -34.23 -1.08
N THR A 41 1.21 -35.39 -0.79
CA THR A 41 -0.15 -35.77 -1.21
C THR A 41 -1.21 -34.69 -0.95
N PHE A 42 -1.00 -33.89 0.09
CA PHE A 42 -1.88 -32.76 0.43
C PHE A 42 -1.97 -31.71 -0.69
N THR A 43 -0.85 -31.29 -1.28
CA THR A 43 -0.83 -30.24 -2.32
C THR A 43 -1.51 -30.70 -3.61
N ILE A 44 -1.31 -31.98 -3.98
CA ILE A 44 -1.98 -32.59 -5.13
C ILE A 44 -3.49 -32.70 -4.89
N SER A 45 -3.90 -33.03 -3.66
CA SER A 45 -5.33 -33.08 -3.30
C SER A 45 -6.00 -31.70 -3.41
N ILE A 46 -5.30 -30.61 -3.05
CA ILE A 46 -5.80 -29.24 -3.21
C ILE A 46 -5.99 -28.90 -4.69
N ILE A 47 -5.03 -29.23 -5.55
CA ILE A 47 -5.14 -28.99 -7.00
C ILE A 47 -6.33 -29.75 -7.58
N ALA A 48 -6.55 -31.00 -7.16
CA ALA A 48 -7.69 -31.80 -7.56
C ALA A 48 -9.02 -31.17 -7.12
N VAL A 49 -9.11 -30.70 -5.87
CA VAL A 49 -10.29 -30.00 -5.35
C VAL A 49 -10.55 -28.70 -6.10
N CYS A 50 -9.53 -27.88 -6.33
CA CYS A 50 -9.66 -26.62 -7.09
C CYS A 50 -10.11 -26.86 -8.53
N SER A 51 -9.56 -27.89 -9.20
CA SER A 51 -9.98 -28.31 -10.53
C SER A 51 -11.46 -28.75 -10.55
N LEU A 52 -11.89 -29.55 -9.58
CA LEU A 52 -13.28 -29.98 -9.43
C LEU A 52 -14.21 -28.77 -9.18
N LEU A 53 -13.82 -27.85 -8.29
CA LEU A 53 -14.60 -26.65 -8.01
C LEU A 53 -14.73 -25.75 -9.25
N MET A 54 -13.67 -25.61 -10.05
CA MET A 54 -13.74 -24.85 -11.31
C MET A 54 -14.63 -25.55 -12.33
N PHE A 55 -14.54 -26.88 -12.45
CA PHE A 55 -15.41 -27.68 -13.30
C PHE A 55 -16.89 -27.45 -12.94
N LEU A 56 -17.23 -27.58 -11.65
CA LEU A 56 -18.58 -27.37 -11.15
C LEU A 56 -19.06 -25.93 -11.37
N ARG A 57 -18.20 -24.94 -11.10
CA ARG A 57 -18.54 -23.53 -11.33
C ARG A 57 -18.89 -23.25 -12.79
N VAL A 58 -18.08 -23.72 -13.74
CA VAL A 58 -18.30 -23.48 -15.18
C VAL A 58 -19.49 -24.30 -15.71
N LEU A 59 -19.69 -25.52 -15.18
CA LEU A 59 -20.84 -26.34 -15.55
C LEU A 59 -22.17 -25.68 -15.16
N PHE A 60 -22.22 -25.11 -13.95
CA PHE A 60 -23.40 -24.47 -13.37
C PHE A 60 -23.41 -22.94 -13.49
N ASP A 61 -22.61 -22.36 -14.37
CA ASP A 61 -22.41 -20.91 -14.47
C ASP A 61 -23.73 -20.12 -14.66
N ARG A 62 -24.70 -20.68 -15.40
CA ARG A 62 -26.06 -20.10 -15.55
C ARG A 62 -26.87 -20.06 -14.24
N GLN A 63 -26.77 -21.10 -13.42
CA GLN A 63 -27.48 -21.16 -12.15
C GLN A 63 -26.79 -20.27 -11.11
N TRP A 64 -25.45 -20.29 -11.12
CA TRP A 64 -24.63 -19.49 -10.23
C TRP A 64 -24.78 -17.98 -10.51
N SER A 65 -24.79 -17.58 -11.77
CA SER A 65 -25.06 -16.20 -12.19
C SER A 65 -26.50 -15.76 -11.89
N ALA A 66 -27.49 -16.64 -11.99
CA ALA A 66 -28.86 -16.33 -11.58
C ALA A 66 -29.00 -16.12 -10.06
N VAL A 67 -28.24 -16.86 -9.24
CA VAL A 67 -28.22 -16.73 -7.77
C VAL A 67 -27.40 -15.50 -7.33
N MET A 68 -26.23 -15.27 -7.93
CA MET A 68 -25.39 -14.10 -7.63
C MET A 68 -25.96 -12.79 -8.17
N GLY A 69 -26.54 -12.81 -9.38
CA GLY A 69 -27.18 -11.65 -9.99
C GLY A 69 -28.34 -11.09 -9.17
N ARG A 70 -29.08 -11.96 -8.46
CA ARG A 70 -30.13 -11.55 -7.51
C ARG A 70 -29.61 -10.92 -6.21
N ARG A 71 -28.33 -11.10 -5.86
CA ARG A 71 -27.74 -10.53 -4.63
C ARG A 71 -27.03 -9.19 -4.83
N SER A 72 -26.65 -8.84 -6.06
CA SER A 72 -25.91 -7.60 -6.36
C SER A 72 -26.69 -6.32 -6.05
N ASP A 73 -28.03 -6.37 -6.08
CA ASP A 73 -28.90 -5.19 -5.85
C ASP A 73 -29.28 -4.95 -4.39
N ARG A 74 -28.92 -5.84 -3.45
CA ARG A 74 -29.12 -5.57 -2.02
C ARG A 74 -28.03 -4.61 -1.54
N LYS A 75 -28.34 -3.32 -1.56
CA LYS A 75 -27.60 -2.29 -0.82
C LYS A 75 -27.44 -2.76 0.63
N LEU A 76 -26.23 -3.16 1.01
CA LEU A 76 -25.87 -3.61 2.37
C LEU A 76 -26.16 -2.54 3.45
N ILE A 77 -26.27 -1.28 3.03
CA ILE A 77 -26.60 -0.14 3.87
C ILE A 77 -28.02 0.31 3.53
N PRO A 78 -28.93 0.42 4.51
CA PRO A 78 -30.27 0.96 4.29
C PRO A 78 -30.19 2.33 3.58
N PRO A 79 -31.05 2.63 2.60
CA PRO A 79 -31.01 3.89 1.85
C PRO A 79 -31.16 5.11 2.76
N ALA A 80 -31.83 4.98 3.90
CA ALA A 80 -31.88 6.02 4.93
C ALA A 80 -30.49 6.33 5.49
N VAL A 81 -29.74 5.33 5.95
CA VAL A 81 -28.39 5.50 6.52
C VAL A 81 -27.41 6.00 5.45
N SER A 82 -27.52 5.48 4.22
CA SER A 82 -26.75 5.96 3.07
C SER A 82 -27.04 7.44 2.78
N ASN A 83 -28.30 7.87 2.76
CA ASN A 83 -28.67 9.27 2.49
C ASN A 83 -28.29 10.21 3.65
N TYR A 84 -28.31 9.75 4.90
CA TYR A 84 -27.86 10.54 6.05
C TYR A 84 -26.34 10.69 6.11
N LEU A 85 -25.57 9.68 5.67
CA LEU A 85 -24.10 9.73 5.63
C LEU A 85 -23.54 10.47 4.40
N THR A 86 -24.33 10.60 3.31
CA THR A 86 -23.91 11.32 2.09
C THR A 86 -24.22 12.81 2.12
N LEU A 87 -24.99 13.31 3.10
CA LEU A 87 -25.21 14.75 3.26
C LEU A 87 -23.87 15.43 3.62
N PRO A 88 -23.48 16.52 2.91
CA PRO A 88 -22.15 17.12 3.03
C PRO A 88 -21.85 17.69 4.42
N LYS A 89 -22.89 18.07 5.19
CA LYS A 89 -22.74 18.54 6.58
C LYS A 89 -22.47 17.38 7.55
N THR A 90 -23.28 16.32 7.51
CA THR A 90 -23.12 15.15 8.41
C THR A 90 -21.85 14.38 8.10
N GLN A 91 -21.48 14.23 6.82
CA GLN A 91 -20.22 13.61 6.41
C GLN A 91 -19.01 14.31 7.04
N ARG A 92 -19.01 15.65 7.08
CA ARG A 92 -17.92 16.43 7.69
C ARG A 92 -17.84 16.20 9.21
N TYR A 93 -18.98 16.12 9.90
CA TYR A 93 -19.01 15.82 11.34
C TYR A 93 -18.58 14.38 11.63
N VAL A 94 -18.96 13.40 10.80
CA VAL A 94 -18.53 12.00 10.94
C VAL A 94 -17.01 11.88 10.75
N ILE A 95 -16.44 12.55 9.74
CA ILE A 95 -14.98 12.57 9.54
C ILE A 95 -14.27 13.23 10.73
N MET A 96 -14.78 14.36 11.23
CA MET A 96 -14.23 15.00 12.43
C MET A 96 -14.32 14.08 13.66
N GLY A 97 -15.44 13.38 13.85
CA GLY A 97 -15.60 12.40 14.92
C GLY A 97 -14.61 11.24 14.81
N LEU A 98 -14.36 10.72 13.60
CA LEU A 98 -13.35 9.69 13.36
C LEU A 98 -11.93 10.17 13.65
N ILE A 99 -11.59 11.41 13.30
CA ILE A 99 -10.28 12.00 13.60
C ILE A 99 -10.09 12.14 15.12
N VAL A 100 -11.12 12.63 15.83
CA VAL A 100 -11.07 12.75 17.29
C VAL A 100 -10.95 11.36 17.94
N ALA A 101 -11.70 10.37 17.44
CA ALA A 101 -11.59 9.00 17.92
C ALA A 101 -10.18 8.43 17.68
N ALA A 102 -9.60 8.63 16.50
CA ALA A 102 -8.24 8.20 16.20
C ALA A 102 -7.18 8.88 17.09
N LEU A 103 -7.39 10.16 17.45
CA LEU A 103 -6.48 10.90 18.33
C LEU A 103 -6.54 10.43 19.79
N VAL A 104 -7.72 10.04 20.26
CA VAL A 104 -7.96 9.64 21.66
C VAL A 104 -7.75 8.13 21.91
N TRP A 105 -8.03 7.28 20.92
CA TRP A 105 -7.88 5.83 21.01
C TRP A 105 -6.52 5.31 21.54
N PRO A 106 -5.34 5.81 21.11
CA PRO A 106 -4.06 5.23 21.52
C PRO A 106 -3.79 5.34 23.03
N PHE A 107 -4.47 6.23 23.75
CA PHE A 107 -4.34 6.37 25.21
C PHE A 107 -5.03 5.23 25.99
N PHE A 108 -5.95 4.50 25.35
CA PHE A 108 -6.68 3.38 25.95
C PHE A 108 -6.24 2.02 25.39
N GLY A 109 -5.49 2.00 24.29
CA GLY A 109 -5.06 0.79 23.61
C GLY A 109 -3.85 0.11 24.26
N SER A 110 -3.70 -1.20 24.03
CA SER A 110 -2.48 -1.92 24.39
C SER A 110 -1.30 -1.51 23.49
N ARG A 111 -0.07 -1.69 23.97
CA ARG A 111 1.15 -1.38 23.20
C ARG A 111 1.15 -2.04 21.80
N GLY A 112 0.73 -3.30 21.71
CA GLY A 112 0.64 -4.02 20.44
C GLY A 112 -0.41 -3.42 19.50
N ALA A 113 -1.58 -3.06 20.02
CA ALA A 113 -2.65 -2.45 19.21
C ALA A 113 -2.22 -1.09 18.63
N VAL A 114 -1.54 -0.25 19.42
CA VAL A 114 -1.03 1.04 18.94
C VAL A 114 0.09 0.87 17.90
N ASP A 115 0.94 -0.15 18.07
CA ASP A 115 2.00 -0.46 17.11
C ASP A 115 1.43 -0.96 15.76
N ILE A 116 0.42 -1.85 15.80
CA ILE A 116 -0.31 -2.28 14.60
C ILE A 116 -1.02 -1.09 13.95
N ALA A 117 -1.67 -0.23 14.74
CA ALA A 117 -2.33 0.97 14.21
C ALA A 117 -1.33 1.95 13.57
N THR A 118 -0.12 2.06 14.12
CA THR A 118 0.97 2.83 13.51
C THR A 118 1.39 2.21 12.17
N LEU A 119 1.42 0.88 12.07
CA LEU A 119 1.71 0.18 10.81
C LEU A 119 0.63 0.49 9.78
N ILE A 120 -0.65 0.38 10.15
CA ILE A 120 -1.77 0.75 9.30
C ILE A 120 -1.59 2.17 8.75
N LEU A 121 -1.22 3.15 9.59
CA LEU A 121 -1.02 4.54 9.14
C LEU A 121 0.12 4.70 8.14
N ILE A 122 1.20 3.92 8.25
CA ILE A 122 2.28 3.91 7.24
C ILE A 122 1.74 3.42 5.89
N TYR A 123 0.96 2.34 5.88
CA TYR A 123 0.34 1.82 4.65
C TYR A 123 -0.77 2.72 4.10
N VAL A 124 -1.47 3.45 4.97
CA VAL A 124 -2.37 4.53 4.55
C VAL A 124 -1.57 5.60 3.80
N LEU A 125 -0.44 6.04 4.34
CA LEU A 125 0.40 7.06 3.70
C LEU A 125 0.95 6.58 2.34
N LEU A 126 1.45 5.34 2.29
CA LEU A 126 1.91 4.68 1.05
C LEU A 126 0.77 4.54 0.03
N GLY A 127 -0.38 4.03 0.46
CA GLY A 127 -1.55 3.84 -0.40
C GLY A 127 -2.07 5.18 -0.93
N LEU A 128 -2.12 6.23 -0.10
CA LEU A 128 -2.53 7.56 -0.54
C LEU A 128 -1.55 8.16 -1.55
N GLY A 129 -0.24 7.97 -1.35
CA GLY A 129 0.78 8.39 -2.31
C GLY A 129 0.70 7.65 -3.64
N LEU A 130 0.58 6.32 -3.62
CA LEU A 130 0.42 5.51 -4.83
C LEU A 130 -0.91 5.79 -5.55
N ASN A 131 -1.97 6.12 -4.80
CA ASN A 131 -3.27 6.50 -5.36
C ASN A 131 -3.20 7.79 -6.19
N ILE A 132 -2.20 8.66 -6.01
CA ILE A 132 -1.96 9.78 -6.92
C ILE A 132 -1.54 9.29 -8.31
N VAL A 133 -0.62 8.34 -8.36
CA VAL A 133 -0.03 7.82 -9.60
C VAL A 133 -1.01 6.88 -10.32
N VAL A 134 -1.48 5.85 -9.61
CA VAL A 134 -2.36 4.82 -10.17
C VAL A 134 -3.80 5.30 -10.22
N GLY A 135 -4.29 5.89 -9.12
CA GLY A 135 -5.68 6.26 -8.96
C GLY A 135 -6.07 7.53 -9.72
N LEU A 136 -5.26 8.58 -9.67
CA LEU A 136 -5.61 9.86 -10.31
C LEU A 136 -5.05 9.96 -11.72
N ALA A 137 -3.75 9.70 -11.90
CA ALA A 137 -3.09 9.83 -13.21
C ALA A 137 -3.23 8.59 -14.11
N GLY A 138 -3.68 7.44 -13.59
CA GLY A 138 -3.89 6.22 -14.38
C GLY A 138 -2.61 5.49 -14.79
N LEU A 139 -1.51 5.73 -14.07
CA LEU A 139 -0.20 5.17 -14.37
C LEU A 139 0.07 3.97 -13.48
N LEU A 140 0.33 2.79 -14.05
CA LEU A 140 0.68 1.60 -13.29
C LEU A 140 2.12 1.72 -12.76
N ASP A 141 2.26 1.78 -11.43
CA ASP A 141 3.56 1.79 -10.76
C ASP A 141 3.69 0.55 -9.86
N LEU A 142 4.35 -0.48 -10.40
CA LEU A 142 4.68 -1.70 -9.66
C LEU A 142 5.99 -1.56 -8.87
N GLY A 143 6.76 -0.49 -9.14
CA GLY A 143 8.06 -0.20 -8.55
C GLY A 143 8.01 0.70 -7.32
N TYR A 144 6.81 1.00 -6.81
CA TYR A 144 6.59 2.01 -5.78
C TYR A 144 7.43 1.80 -4.51
N VAL A 145 7.74 0.54 -4.19
CA VAL A 145 8.63 0.16 -3.09
C VAL A 145 10.05 0.76 -3.22
N GLY A 146 10.52 1.07 -4.43
CA GLY A 146 11.80 1.73 -4.66
C GLY A 146 11.85 3.13 -4.04
N PHE A 147 10.77 3.92 -4.18
CA PHE A 147 10.68 5.25 -3.56
C PHE A 147 10.58 5.16 -2.03
N TYR A 148 9.87 4.15 -1.55
CA TYR A 148 9.80 3.81 -0.13
C TYR A 148 11.19 3.47 0.44
N ALA A 149 11.98 2.66 -0.29
CA ALA A 149 13.35 2.32 0.07
C ALA A 149 14.27 3.56 0.07
N VAL A 150 14.21 4.40 -0.97
CA VAL A 150 15.00 5.64 -1.06
C VAL A 150 14.73 6.54 0.15
N GLY A 151 13.47 6.72 0.56
CA GLY A 151 13.17 7.51 1.75
C GLY A 151 13.67 6.90 3.05
N ALA A 152 13.52 5.58 3.22
CA ALA A 152 13.98 4.87 4.41
C ALA A 152 15.50 4.92 4.56
N TYR A 153 16.24 4.66 3.48
CA TYR A 153 17.71 4.74 3.48
C TYR A 153 18.22 6.16 3.57
N SER A 154 17.56 7.14 2.93
CA SER A 154 17.93 8.56 3.09
C SER A 154 17.83 8.97 4.56
N TYR A 155 16.73 8.60 5.24
CA TYR A 155 16.59 8.85 6.68
C TYR A 155 17.64 8.12 7.51
N ALA A 156 17.84 6.83 7.25
CA ALA A 156 18.79 6.00 7.99
C ALA A 156 20.21 6.54 7.88
N MET A 157 20.66 6.92 6.68
CA MET A 157 21.99 7.47 6.44
C MET A 157 22.16 8.85 7.10
N LEU A 158 21.20 9.76 6.93
CA LEU A 158 21.27 11.10 7.53
C LEU A 158 21.25 11.03 9.06
N SER A 159 20.41 10.18 9.64
CA SER A 159 20.30 10.04 11.10
C SER A 159 21.50 9.29 11.70
N HIS A 160 21.98 8.23 11.06
CA HIS A 160 23.09 7.41 11.58
C HIS A 160 24.46 8.08 11.39
N TYR A 161 24.76 8.65 10.22
CA TYR A 161 26.08 9.22 9.93
C TYR A 161 26.21 10.70 10.31
N LEU A 162 25.17 11.51 10.10
CA LEU A 162 25.21 12.95 10.40
C LEU A 162 24.60 13.30 11.75
N GLY A 163 23.93 12.34 12.42
CA GLY A 163 23.28 12.59 13.71
C GLY A 163 22.12 13.57 13.64
N TRP A 164 21.56 13.82 12.44
CA TRP A 164 20.52 14.82 12.26
C TRP A 164 19.20 14.37 12.88
N SER A 165 18.47 15.35 13.43
CA SER A 165 17.19 15.10 14.08
C SER A 165 16.15 14.57 13.10
N PHE A 166 15.21 13.78 13.63
CA PHE A 166 14.12 13.19 12.85
C PHE A 166 13.37 14.23 12.00
N TRP A 167 13.13 15.41 12.56
CA TRP A 167 12.36 16.48 11.92
C TRP A 167 13.05 17.11 10.71
N VAL A 168 14.39 17.08 10.66
CA VAL A 168 15.17 17.56 9.52
C VAL A 168 15.31 16.45 8.47
N CYS A 169 15.53 15.22 8.92
CA CYS A 169 15.66 14.07 8.03
C CYS A 169 14.36 13.75 7.27
N LEU A 170 13.19 13.95 7.90
CA LEU A 170 11.89 13.68 7.28
C LEU A 170 11.60 14.46 5.98
N PRO A 171 11.69 15.81 5.93
CA PRO A 171 11.52 16.58 4.70
C PRO A 171 12.57 16.23 3.65
N ILE A 172 13.83 16.01 4.06
CA ILE A 172 14.92 15.68 3.12
C ILE A 172 14.70 14.30 2.50
N ALA A 173 14.28 13.30 3.29
CA ALA A 173 13.96 11.97 2.77
C ALA A 173 12.79 12.00 1.77
N GLY A 174 11.75 12.82 2.03
CA GLY A 174 10.66 13.05 1.07
C GLY A 174 11.15 13.71 -0.21
N LEU A 175 12.01 14.74 -0.11
CA LEU A 175 12.61 15.40 -1.27
C LEU A 175 13.52 14.46 -2.06
N MET A 176 14.31 13.61 -1.40
CA MET A 176 15.14 12.60 -2.06
C MET A 176 14.29 11.56 -2.79
N ALA A 177 13.19 11.10 -2.20
CA ALA A 177 12.28 10.22 -2.93
C ALA A 177 11.62 10.95 -4.11
N ALA A 178 11.26 12.23 -3.96
CA ALA A 178 10.71 13.05 -5.02
C ALA A 178 11.69 13.24 -6.19
N THR A 179 12.98 13.49 -5.92
CA THR A 179 14.00 13.62 -6.96
C THR A 179 14.20 12.31 -7.71
N PHE A 180 14.25 11.17 -7.02
CA PHE A 180 14.29 9.85 -7.67
C PHE A 180 13.00 9.57 -8.46
N GLY A 181 11.84 9.97 -7.97
CA GLY A 181 10.57 9.90 -8.70
C GLY A 181 10.56 10.74 -9.98
N PHE A 182 11.12 11.95 -9.92
CA PHE A 182 11.30 12.81 -11.09
C PHE A 182 12.28 12.21 -12.10
N LEU A 183 13.43 11.70 -11.63
CA LEU A 183 14.45 11.07 -12.47
C LEU A 183 13.93 9.82 -13.17
N LEU A 184 13.22 8.95 -12.44
CA LEU A 184 12.56 7.78 -13.03
C LEU A 184 11.45 8.18 -14.00
N GLY A 185 10.74 9.26 -13.69
CA GLY A 185 9.67 9.74 -14.53
C GLY A 185 10.13 9.94 -15.97
N PHE A 186 11.37 10.41 -16.20
CA PHE A 186 11.91 10.72 -17.53
C PHE A 186 11.97 9.54 -18.53
N PRO A 187 12.65 8.40 -18.25
CA PRO A 187 12.63 7.24 -19.15
C PRO A 187 11.22 6.66 -19.32
N VAL A 188 10.39 6.80 -18.28
CA VAL A 188 9.03 6.28 -18.23
C VAL A 188 8.04 7.05 -19.11
N LEU A 189 8.32 8.32 -19.44
CA LEU A 189 7.44 9.17 -20.28
C LEU A 189 7.08 8.58 -21.64
N ARG A 190 7.95 7.73 -22.19
CA ARG A 190 7.79 7.13 -23.52
C ARG A 190 6.98 5.83 -23.50
N LEU A 191 6.66 5.31 -22.31
CA LEU A 191 6.03 4.01 -22.13
C LEU A 191 4.55 4.17 -21.75
N ARG A 192 3.75 3.16 -22.08
CA ARG A 192 2.30 3.11 -21.81
C ARG A 192 1.89 1.72 -21.36
N GLY A 193 0.84 1.67 -20.55
CA GLY A 193 0.21 0.43 -20.09
C GLY A 193 1.19 -0.51 -19.41
N ASP A 194 1.33 -1.72 -19.95
CA ASP A 194 2.12 -2.77 -19.31
C ASP A 194 3.64 -2.52 -19.37
N TYR A 195 4.13 -1.83 -20.40
CA TYR A 195 5.54 -1.47 -20.50
C TYR A 195 5.98 -0.53 -19.37
N LEU A 196 5.09 0.39 -19.00
CA LEU A 196 5.27 1.29 -17.85
C LEU A 196 5.36 0.48 -16.54
N ALA A 197 4.50 -0.52 -16.37
CA ALA A 197 4.49 -1.39 -15.20
C ALA A 197 5.79 -2.23 -15.08
N ILE A 198 6.30 -2.77 -16.20
CA ILE A 198 7.53 -3.57 -16.22
C ILE A 198 8.75 -2.71 -15.84
N VAL A 199 8.85 -1.49 -16.38
CA VAL A 199 10.00 -0.61 -16.10
C VAL A 199 10.00 -0.11 -14.67
N THR A 200 8.83 0.21 -14.11
CA THR A 200 8.74 0.58 -12.69
C THR A 200 9.14 -0.58 -11.79
N LEU A 201 8.66 -1.79 -12.04
CA LEU A 201 9.10 -3.01 -11.32
C LEU A 201 10.63 -3.14 -11.38
N GLY A 202 11.21 -3.05 -12.59
CA GLY A 202 12.64 -3.09 -12.80
C GLY A 202 13.40 -2.05 -11.97
N PHE A 203 12.91 -0.82 -11.89
CA PHE A 203 13.50 0.20 -11.03
C PHE A 203 13.45 -0.15 -9.54
N GLY A 204 12.31 -0.60 -9.02
CA GLY A 204 12.19 -1.01 -7.62
C GLY A 204 13.20 -2.11 -7.26
N GLU A 205 13.36 -3.07 -8.18
CA GLU A 205 14.37 -4.13 -8.07
C GLU A 205 15.81 -3.61 -8.18
N ILE A 206 16.09 -2.70 -9.11
CA ILE A 206 17.41 -2.06 -9.25
C ILE A 206 17.79 -1.33 -7.96
N ILE A 207 16.88 -0.55 -7.37
CA ILE A 207 17.13 0.15 -6.11
C ILE A 207 17.43 -0.86 -5.00
N ARG A 208 16.64 -1.93 -4.86
CA ARG A 208 16.91 -2.96 -3.85
C ARG A 208 18.27 -3.63 -4.04
N LEU A 209 18.59 -4.03 -5.28
CA LEU A 209 19.87 -4.66 -5.61
C LEU A 209 21.04 -3.71 -5.39
N PHE A 210 20.88 -2.43 -5.74
CA PHE A 210 21.86 -1.38 -5.50
C PHE A 210 22.14 -1.23 -4.01
N LEU A 211 21.10 -1.11 -3.18
CA LEU A 211 21.22 -1.01 -1.72
C LEU A 211 21.87 -2.25 -1.10
N ARG A 212 21.61 -3.44 -1.66
CA ARG A 212 22.22 -4.70 -1.19
C ARG A 212 23.70 -4.82 -1.57
N ASN A 213 24.09 -4.33 -2.75
CA ASN A 213 25.47 -4.40 -3.22
C ASN A 213 26.36 -3.28 -2.67
N LEU A 214 25.78 -2.17 -2.20
CA LEU A 214 26.52 -0.99 -1.73
C LEU A 214 27.01 -1.16 -0.27
N THR A 215 27.97 -2.05 -0.02
CA THR A 215 28.42 -2.39 1.34
C THR A 215 28.94 -1.21 2.16
N ASP A 216 29.63 -0.26 1.53
CA ASP A 216 30.40 0.77 2.25
C ASP A 216 29.51 1.84 2.89
N TRP A 217 28.33 2.11 2.34
CA TRP A 217 27.44 3.19 2.78
C TRP A 217 26.10 2.70 3.36
N THR A 218 25.61 1.53 2.95
CA THR A 218 24.31 1.00 3.40
C THR A 218 24.45 -0.21 4.32
N GLY A 219 25.67 -0.73 4.50
CA GLY A 219 25.91 -2.02 5.17
C GLY A 219 25.51 -3.23 4.32
N GLY A 220 25.15 -3.03 3.05
CA GLY A 220 24.78 -4.10 2.13
C GLY A 220 23.57 -4.92 2.62
N PRO A 221 23.65 -6.26 2.66
CA PRO A 221 22.55 -7.12 3.15
C PRO A 221 22.23 -6.93 4.64
N ASN A 222 23.19 -6.49 5.45
CA ASN A 222 22.96 -6.28 6.89
C ASN A 222 22.14 -5.00 7.15
N GLY A 223 22.11 -4.09 6.19
CA GLY A 223 21.44 -2.81 6.32
C GLY A 223 22.06 -1.89 7.38
N ILE A 224 21.32 -0.84 7.73
CA ILE A 224 21.72 0.15 8.74
C ILE A 224 20.96 -0.13 10.03
N SER A 225 21.69 -0.58 11.06
CA SER A 225 21.17 -0.87 12.41
C SER A 225 21.36 0.32 13.35
N ASN A 226 20.69 0.30 14.51
CA ASN A 226 20.82 1.29 15.58
C ASN A 226 20.52 2.72 15.14
N ILE A 227 19.48 2.89 14.32
CA ILE A 227 19.03 4.23 13.92
C ILE A 227 18.40 4.92 15.15
N PRO A 228 18.84 6.15 15.49
CA PRO A 228 18.23 6.91 16.57
C PRO A 228 16.72 7.03 16.39
N LYS A 229 16.00 6.73 17.47
CA LYS A 229 14.54 6.79 17.47
C LYS A 229 14.09 8.25 17.56
N PRO A 230 12.95 8.64 16.97
CA PRO A 230 12.47 10.02 17.00
C PRO A 230 12.33 10.58 18.41
N GLU A 231 12.86 11.79 18.59
CA GLU A 231 12.77 12.59 19.80
C GLU A 231 11.77 13.73 19.61
N PHE A 232 11.16 14.18 20.70
CA PHE A 232 10.28 15.34 20.68
C PHE A 232 11.13 16.61 20.85
N PHE A 233 11.65 17.14 19.72
CA PHE A 233 12.47 18.36 19.68
C PHE A 233 13.61 18.40 20.73
N GLY A 234 14.34 17.28 20.87
CA GLY A 234 15.44 17.12 21.84
C GLY A 234 15.03 16.47 23.17
N LEU A 235 13.74 16.19 23.39
CA LEU A 235 13.29 15.38 24.52
C LEU A 235 13.30 13.89 24.15
N THR A 236 14.13 13.14 24.85
CA THR A 236 14.23 11.69 24.68
C THR A 236 13.10 10.96 25.42
N PHE A 237 12.56 9.90 24.82
CA PHE A 237 11.56 9.03 25.46
C PHE A 237 12.21 7.85 26.21
N GLU A 238 13.50 7.94 26.51
CA GLU A 238 14.24 6.92 27.25
C GLU A 238 14.10 7.13 28.76
N ARG A 239 14.38 6.09 29.55
CA ARG A 239 14.27 6.16 31.02
C ARG A 239 15.34 7.05 31.64
N ARG A 240 16.47 7.23 30.96
CA ARG A 240 17.58 8.10 31.34
C ARG A 240 18.00 8.84 30.09
N ALA A 241 18.15 10.16 30.17
CA ALA A 241 18.70 10.92 29.06
C ALA A 241 20.21 10.68 28.95
N ALA A 242 20.73 10.75 27.72
CA ALA A 242 22.16 10.92 27.50
C ALA A 242 22.61 12.29 28.06
N GLU A 243 23.88 12.37 28.48
CA GLU A 243 24.45 13.55 29.15
C GLU A 243 24.07 14.87 28.44
N GLY A 244 23.36 15.76 29.15
CA GLY A 244 22.97 17.10 28.67
C GLY A 244 21.57 17.24 28.08
N MET A 245 20.83 16.15 27.83
CA MET A 245 19.44 16.20 27.35
C MET A 245 18.44 15.94 28.50
N GLN A 246 17.21 16.42 28.37
CA GLN A 246 16.13 16.13 29.32
C GLN A 246 15.22 15.04 28.75
N THR A 247 14.71 14.15 29.61
CA THR A 247 13.71 13.16 29.17
C THR A 247 12.32 13.80 29.08
N PHE A 248 11.48 13.28 28.19
CA PHE A 248 10.09 13.73 28.05
C PHE A 248 9.32 13.63 29.37
N HIS A 249 9.54 12.56 30.13
CA HIS A 249 8.85 12.30 31.39
C HIS A 249 9.28 13.26 32.49
N GLU A 250 10.57 13.63 32.56
CA GLU A 250 11.07 14.63 33.52
C GLU A 250 10.59 16.04 33.18
N PHE A 251 10.58 16.43 31.90
CA PHE A 251 10.13 17.76 31.47
C PHE A 251 8.66 18.02 31.79
N PHE A 252 7.79 17.02 31.58
CA PHE A 252 6.35 17.13 31.84
C PHE A 252 5.93 16.68 33.24
N GLY A 253 6.86 16.25 34.09
CA GLY A 253 6.57 15.74 35.44
C GLY A 253 5.69 14.47 35.44
N LEU A 254 5.75 13.66 34.38
CA LEU A 254 4.91 12.48 34.20
C LEU A 254 5.65 11.20 34.64
N PRO A 255 4.96 10.18 35.17
CA PRO A 255 5.58 8.89 35.46
C PRO A 255 6.08 8.21 34.17
N TYR A 256 7.29 7.62 34.22
CA TYR A 256 7.86 6.91 33.08
C TYR A 256 6.99 5.72 32.66
N ASN A 257 6.45 5.80 31.45
CA ASN A 257 5.74 4.69 30.82
C ASN A 257 6.28 4.44 29.41
N SER A 258 6.68 3.20 29.15
CA SER A 258 7.22 2.75 27.86
C SER A 258 6.22 2.86 26.71
N ILE A 259 4.92 2.92 27.00
CA ILE A 259 3.86 3.08 26.00
C ILE A 259 3.86 4.48 25.37
N ASN A 260 4.30 5.52 26.10
CA ASN A 260 4.24 6.91 25.65
C ASN A 260 5.03 7.12 24.35
N LYS A 261 6.13 6.38 24.18
CA LYS A 261 6.92 6.38 22.94
C LYS A 261 6.14 5.86 21.74
N VAL A 262 5.40 4.77 21.92
CA VAL A 262 4.60 4.14 20.86
C VAL A 262 3.41 5.05 20.51
N ILE A 263 2.79 5.66 21.52
CA ILE A 263 1.73 6.66 21.34
C ILE A 263 2.26 7.88 20.59
N PHE A 264 3.45 8.38 20.93
CA PHE A 264 4.07 9.51 20.23
C PHE A 264 4.30 9.20 18.75
N LEU A 265 4.90 8.06 18.43
CA LEU A 265 5.10 7.63 17.04
C LEU A 265 3.75 7.49 16.31
N TYR A 266 2.74 6.90 16.95
CA TYR A 266 1.39 6.83 16.40
C TYR A 266 0.82 8.21 16.07
N LEU A 267 0.95 9.18 16.97
CA LEU A 267 0.46 10.56 16.75
C LEU A 267 1.21 11.25 15.60
N VAL A 268 2.53 11.03 15.47
CA VAL A 268 3.31 11.54 14.34
C VAL A 268 2.85 10.89 13.03
N ALA A 269 2.63 9.57 13.00
CA ALA A 269 2.10 8.87 11.84
C ALA A 269 0.70 9.40 11.45
N LEU A 270 -0.16 9.62 12.45
CA LEU A 270 -1.50 10.15 12.26
C LEU A 270 -1.45 11.57 11.69
N LEU A 271 -0.57 12.41 12.24
CA LEU A 271 -0.33 13.77 11.73
C LEU A 271 0.13 13.75 10.28
N LEU A 272 1.09 12.89 9.93
CA LEU A 272 1.57 12.75 8.55
C LEU A 272 0.47 12.26 7.60
N ALA A 273 -0.35 11.29 8.02
CA ALA A 273 -1.48 10.81 7.24
C ALA A 273 -2.55 11.91 7.03
N LEU A 274 -2.88 12.69 8.07
CA LEU A 274 -3.81 13.81 7.98
C LEU A 274 -3.27 14.94 7.10
N LEU A 275 -1.98 15.25 7.22
CA LEU A 275 -1.31 16.23 6.37
C LEU A 275 -1.33 15.77 4.92
N ALA A 276 -1.02 14.49 4.64
CA ALA A 276 -1.09 13.93 3.30
C ALA A 276 -2.52 14.03 2.74
N LEU A 277 -3.54 13.67 3.52
CA LEU A 277 -4.94 13.84 3.10
C LEU A 277 -5.29 15.30 2.80
N PHE A 278 -4.84 16.23 3.64
CA PHE A 278 -5.05 17.66 3.41
C PHE A 278 -4.39 18.13 2.12
N VAL A 279 -3.13 17.78 1.90
CA VAL A 279 -2.35 18.15 0.71
C VAL A 279 -2.96 17.53 -0.54
N ILE A 280 -3.29 16.24 -0.55
CA ILE A 280 -3.89 15.57 -1.71
C ILE A 280 -5.27 16.16 -2.02
N ASN A 281 -6.10 16.43 -1.01
CA ASN A 281 -7.39 17.11 -1.23
C ASN A 281 -7.24 18.52 -1.78
N ARG A 282 -6.18 19.23 -1.40
CA ARG A 282 -5.86 20.54 -1.97
C ARG A 282 -5.39 20.41 -3.42
N LEU A 283 -4.53 19.45 -3.73
CA LEU A 283 -4.01 19.18 -5.08
C LEU A 283 -5.12 18.78 -6.06
N LEU A 284 -6.09 17.96 -5.62
CA LEU A 284 -7.26 17.58 -6.42
C LEU A 284 -8.13 18.77 -6.82
N ARG A 285 -8.19 19.80 -5.98
CA ARG A 285 -8.94 21.03 -6.29
C ARG A 285 -8.16 22.00 -7.18
N MET A 286 -6.83 21.83 -7.27
CA MET A 286 -5.95 22.63 -8.10
C MET A 286 -5.96 22.15 -9.56
N PRO A 287 -5.49 22.97 -10.52
CA PRO A 287 -5.39 22.58 -11.92
C PRO A 287 -4.57 21.31 -12.15
N ILE A 288 -3.55 21.06 -11.33
CA ILE A 288 -2.68 19.88 -11.45
C ILE A 288 -3.44 18.57 -11.22
N GLY A 289 -4.34 18.55 -10.22
CA GLY A 289 -5.17 17.38 -9.93
C GLY A 289 -6.17 17.09 -11.05
N ARG A 290 -6.81 18.14 -11.57
CA ARG A 290 -7.72 18.03 -12.73
C ARG A 290 -6.99 17.54 -13.98
N ALA A 291 -5.73 17.95 -14.16
CA ALA A 291 -4.91 17.50 -15.27
C ALA A 291 -4.54 16.01 -15.16
N TRP A 292 -4.28 15.49 -13.95
CA TRP A 292 -4.10 14.04 -13.74
C TRP A 292 -5.35 13.26 -14.12
N GLU A 293 -6.51 13.71 -13.64
CA GLU A 293 -7.80 13.08 -13.95
C GLU A 293 -8.08 13.09 -15.47
N ALA A 294 -7.85 14.22 -16.14
CA ALA A 294 -8.04 14.32 -17.58
C ALA A 294 -7.08 13.40 -18.36
N LEU A 295 -5.81 13.31 -17.93
CA LEU A 295 -4.80 12.44 -18.54
C LEU A 295 -5.20 10.96 -18.43
N ARG A 296 -5.78 10.56 -17.29
CA ARG A 296 -6.25 9.19 -17.04
C ARG A 296 -7.39 8.78 -17.98
N GLU A 297 -8.27 9.71 -18.33
CA GLU A 297 -9.39 9.46 -19.24
C GLU A 297 -8.92 9.33 -20.70
N ASP A 298 -8.22 10.35 -21.20
CA ASP A 298 -7.69 10.34 -22.57
C ASP A 298 -6.47 11.28 -22.71
N GLU A 299 -5.30 10.65 -22.85
CA GLU A 299 -4.04 11.35 -23.09
C GLU A 299 -4.01 12.07 -24.45
N ILE A 300 -4.67 11.53 -25.49
CA ILE A 300 -4.71 12.12 -26.83
C ILE A 300 -5.57 13.38 -26.81
N ALA A 301 -6.74 13.33 -26.17
CA ALA A 301 -7.61 14.49 -26.00
C ALA A 301 -6.92 15.61 -25.19
N CYS A 302 -6.21 15.25 -24.11
CA CYS A 302 -5.42 16.22 -23.34
C CYS A 302 -4.38 16.95 -24.20
N ARG A 303 -3.67 16.22 -25.07
CA ARG A 303 -2.68 16.80 -25.99
C ARG A 303 -3.33 17.75 -27.00
N ALA A 304 -4.51 17.40 -27.52
CA ALA A 304 -5.25 18.26 -28.44
C ALA A 304 -5.70 19.58 -27.79
N LEU A 305 -5.93 19.58 -26.47
CA LEU A 305 -6.25 20.78 -25.67
C LEU A 305 -4.99 21.57 -25.22
N GLY A 306 -3.80 21.18 -25.67
CA GLY A 306 -2.54 21.87 -25.36
C GLY A 306 -1.92 21.50 -24.00
N LEU A 307 -2.42 20.47 -23.31
CA LEU A 307 -1.82 19.99 -22.07
C LEU A 307 -0.57 19.15 -22.36
N ASN A 308 0.54 19.46 -21.67
CA ASN A 308 1.78 18.69 -21.79
C ASN A 308 1.72 17.42 -20.91
N PRO A 309 1.61 16.21 -21.50
CA PRO A 309 1.51 14.97 -20.72
C PRO A 309 2.77 14.70 -19.90
N THR A 310 3.93 15.18 -20.37
CA THR A 310 5.20 14.98 -19.68
C THR A 310 5.18 15.61 -18.29
N VAL A 311 4.79 16.88 -18.20
CA VAL A 311 4.72 17.60 -16.91
C VAL A 311 3.68 16.97 -15.99
N ILE A 312 2.55 16.54 -16.55
CA ILE A 312 1.46 15.90 -15.80
C ILE A 312 1.92 14.55 -15.23
N LYS A 313 2.56 13.69 -16.03
CA LYS A 313 3.12 12.40 -15.58
C LYS A 313 4.24 12.58 -14.57
N LEU A 314 5.20 13.49 -14.83
CA LEU A 314 6.32 13.77 -13.92
C LEU A 314 5.82 14.27 -12.57
N SER A 315 4.85 15.19 -12.55
CA SER A 315 4.30 15.69 -11.29
C SER A 315 3.59 14.61 -10.48
N ALA A 316 2.84 13.71 -11.13
CA ALA A 316 2.21 12.57 -10.46
C ALA A 316 3.25 11.66 -9.81
N PHE A 317 4.30 11.25 -10.56
CA PHE A 317 5.38 10.41 -10.04
C PHE A 317 6.17 11.10 -8.91
N THR A 318 6.52 12.37 -9.08
CA THR A 318 7.30 13.14 -8.10
C THR A 318 6.55 13.27 -6.78
N LEU A 319 5.26 13.61 -6.82
CA LEU A 319 4.44 13.76 -5.61
C LEU A 319 4.12 12.41 -4.97
N GLY A 320 3.80 11.39 -5.77
CA GLY A 320 3.59 10.02 -5.29
C GLY A 320 4.83 9.46 -4.58
N ALA A 321 6.02 9.66 -5.18
CA ALA A 321 7.29 9.25 -4.61
C ALA A 321 7.65 10.03 -3.34
N CYS A 322 7.33 11.33 -3.27
CA CYS A 322 7.51 12.14 -2.06
C CYS A 322 6.77 11.54 -0.84
N PHE A 323 5.49 11.16 -1.03
CA PHE A 323 4.72 10.49 0.03
C PHE A 323 5.29 9.11 0.40
N ALA A 324 5.80 8.36 -0.58
CA ALA A 324 6.53 7.11 -0.31
C ALA A 324 7.77 7.36 0.55
N GLY A 325 8.50 8.44 0.29
CA GLY A 325 9.68 8.85 1.04
C GLY A 325 9.37 9.22 2.48
N PHE A 326 8.26 9.93 2.72
CA PHE A 326 7.79 10.21 4.08
C PHE A 326 7.40 8.93 4.82
N ALA A 327 6.73 7.99 4.17
CA ALA A 327 6.43 6.70 4.76
C ALA A 327 7.70 5.89 5.06
N GLY A 328 8.68 5.92 4.16
CA GLY A 328 9.98 5.24 4.30
C GLY A 328 10.79 5.75 5.46
N SER A 329 10.97 7.06 5.54
CA SER A 329 11.68 7.69 6.66
C SER A 329 11.01 7.39 8.01
N PHE A 330 9.69 7.47 8.07
CA PHE A 330 8.96 7.15 9.29
C PHE A 330 9.04 5.64 9.66
N PHE A 331 8.99 4.74 8.67
CA PHE A 331 9.21 3.31 8.90
C PHE A 331 10.60 3.03 9.48
N ALA A 332 11.64 3.59 8.87
CA ALA A 332 13.02 3.47 9.34
C ALA A 332 13.17 3.98 10.78
N ALA A 333 12.56 5.12 11.08
CA ALA A 333 12.58 5.73 12.40
C ALA A 333 11.85 4.91 13.47
N ARG A 334 10.76 4.24 13.10
CA ARG A 334 10.02 3.34 13.99
C ARG A 334 10.79 2.04 14.24
N GLN A 335 11.28 1.40 13.18
CA GLN A 335 11.89 0.07 13.25
C GLN A 335 13.29 0.13 13.88
N GLY A 336 14.03 1.24 13.67
CA GLY A 336 15.41 1.40 14.14
C GLY A 336 16.44 0.58 13.36
N LEU A 337 15.99 -0.10 12.30
CA LEU A 337 16.76 -0.94 11.40
C LEU A 337 16.14 -0.83 10.01
N VAL A 338 16.97 -0.69 8.98
CA VAL A 338 16.54 -0.71 7.59
C VAL A 338 17.40 -1.70 6.82
N THR A 339 16.78 -2.71 6.23
CA THR A 339 17.45 -3.73 5.40
C THR A 339 16.84 -3.78 3.99
N PRO A 340 17.61 -4.13 2.93
CA PRO A 340 17.09 -4.19 1.57
C PRO A 340 15.92 -5.18 1.41
N GLU A 341 15.91 -6.24 2.21
CA GLU A 341 14.89 -7.30 2.20
C GLU A 341 13.52 -6.81 2.70
N SER A 342 13.46 -5.66 3.35
CA SER A 342 12.19 -5.01 3.73
C SER A 342 11.47 -4.37 2.52
N PHE A 343 12.17 -4.20 1.39
CA PHE A 343 11.68 -3.45 0.21
C PHE A 343 11.53 -4.36 -1.01
N THR A 344 10.73 -5.42 -0.88
CA THR A 344 10.53 -6.41 -1.95
C THR A 344 9.37 -6.07 -2.88
N PHE A 345 9.31 -6.72 -4.03
CA PHE A 345 8.17 -6.64 -4.94
C PHE A 345 6.84 -7.00 -4.26
N ILE A 346 6.84 -7.98 -3.35
CA ILE A 346 5.64 -8.38 -2.59
C ILE A 346 5.09 -7.19 -1.81
N GLU A 347 5.97 -6.39 -1.21
CA GLU A 347 5.59 -5.19 -0.48
C GLU A 347 4.93 -4.15 -1.39
N SER A 348 5.50 -3.93 -2.58
CA SER A 348 4.91 -3.08 -3.61
C SER A 348 3.51 -3.59 -4.04
N ALA A 349 3.37 -4.91 -4.21
CA ALA A 349 2.11 -5.54 -4.57
C ALA A 349 1.04 -5.39 -3.47
N ILE A 350 1.42 -5.41 -2.19
CA ILE A 350 0.51 -5.12 -1.06
C ILE A 350 0.02 -3.67 -1.13
N ILE A 351 0.92 -2.71 -1.38
CA ILE A 351 0.55 -1.29 -1.48
C ILE A 351 -0.38 -1.07 -2.69
N LEU A 352 -0.09 -1.68 -3.83
CA LEU A 352 -0.97 -1.64 -5.00
C LEU A 352 -2.33 -2.29 -4.70
N ALA A 353 -2.34 -3.44 -4.04
CA ALA A 353 -3.56 -4.13 -3.64
C ALA A 353 -4.43 -3.25 -2.74
N ILE A 354 -3.85 -2.49 -1.81
CA ILE A 354 -4.57 -1.51 -0.99
C ILE A 354 -5.25 -0.45 -1.87
N VAL A 355 -4.57 0.06 -2.91
CA VAL A 355 -5.15 1.07 -3.81
C VAL A 355 -6.26 0.47 -4.67
N VAL A 356 -6.04 -0.72 -5.24
CA VAL A 356 -7.03 -1.41 -6.09
C VAL A 356 -8.25 -1.81 -5.27
N LEU A 357 -8.04 -2.39 -4.08
CA LEU A 357 -9.11 -2.81 -3.18
C LEU A 357 -9.86 -1.60 -2.59
N GLY A 358 -9.16 -0.51 -2.30
CA GLY A 358 -9.81 0.73 -1.87
C GLY A 358 -10.73 1.32 -2.95
N GLY A 359 -10.32 1.18 -4.20
CA GLY A 359 -10.96 1.77 -5.37
C GLY A 359 -10.11 2.92 -5.90
N MET A 360 -9.62 2.77 -7.13
CA MET A 360 -8.72 3.74 -7.77
C MET A 360 -9.32 5.15 -7.80
N GLY A 361 -8.64 6.09 -7.14
CA GLY A 361 -9.04 7.50 -7.03
C GLY A 361 -9.79 7.84 -5.73
N SER A 362 -10.15 6.86 -4.88
CA SER A 362 -10.87 7.10 -3.63
C SER A 362 -9.96 7.08 -2.41
N GLN A 363 -9.77 8.23 -1.76
CA GLN A 363 -8.95 8.35 -0.55
C GLN A 363 -9.51 7.55 0.64
N LEU A 364 -10.83 7.63 0.87
CA LEU A 364 -11.48 6.90 1.97
C LEU A 364 -11.46 5.39 1.73
N GLY A 365 -11.61 4.97 0.47
CA GLY A 365 -11.47 3.58 0.07
C GLY A 365 -10.08 3.03 0.40
N VAL A 366 -9.03 3.78 0.04
CA VAL A 366 -7.63 3.42 0.34
C VAL A 366 -7.39 3.29 1.85
N ILE A 367 -7.93 4.18 2.68
CA ILE A 367 -7.79 4.11 4.14
C ILE A 367 -8.44 2.83 4.70
N LEU A 368 -9.68 2.54 4.29
CA LEU A 368 -10.39 1.33 4.73
C LEU A 368 -9.68 0.06 4.23
N ALA A 369 -9.19 0.08 2.99
CA ALA A 369 -8.40 -1.01 2.43
C ALA A 369 -7.13 -1.25 3.23
N ALA A 370 -6.37 -0.20 3.56
CA ALA A 370 -5.15 -0.34 4.38
C ALA A 370 -5.46 -0.94 5.75
N ILE A 371 -6.54 -0.50 6.42
CA ILE A 371 -6.98 -1.08 7.69
C ILE A 371 -7.25 -2.58 7.53
N VAL A 372 -8.05 -2.98 6.54
CA VAL A 372 -8.42 -4.38 6.32
C VAL A 372 -7.19 -5.22 5.94
N MET A 373 -6.37 -4.73 5.02
CA MET A 373 -5.23 -5.46 4.45
C MET A 373 -4.09 -5.67 5.44
N ILE A 374 -3.98 -4.80 6.44
CA ILE A 374 -2.97 -4.92 7.49
C ILE A 374 -3.53 -5.64 8.73
N LEU A 375 -4.77 -5.35 9.12
CA LEU A 375 -5.36 -5.95 10.32
C LEU A 375 -5.69 -7.42 10.11
N LEU A 376 -6.19 -7.81 8.95
CA LEU A 376 -6.62 -9.19 8.71
C LEU A 376 -5.45 -10.20 8.81
N PRO A 377 -4.28 -9.98 8.17
CA PRO A 377 -3.14 -10.87 8.33
C PRO A 377 -2.59 -10.92 9.76
N GLU A 378 -2.72 -9.82 10.52
CA GLU A 378 -2.26 -9.77 11.91
C GLU A 378 -3.20 -10.54 12.85
N LEU A 379 -4.52 -10.49 12.62
CA LEU A 379 -5.48 -11.33 13.35
C LEU A 379 -5.27 -12.82 13.04
N MET A 380 -4.84 -13.14 11.81
CA MET A 380 -4.59 -14.50 11.35
C MET A 380 -3.12 -14.93 11.54
N ARG A 381 -2.36 -14.26 12.42
CA ARG A 381 -0.93 -14.54 12.62
C ARG A 381 -0.64 -15.97 13.04
N GLU A 382 -1.58 -16.63 13.70
CA GLU A 382 -1.52 -18.05 14.08
C GLU A 382 -1.49 -18.99 12.87
N PHE A 383 -1.96 -18.53 11.71
CA PHE A 383 -1.97 -19.24 10.42
C PHE A 383 -0.90 -18.67 9.47
N SER A 384 0.33 -18.49 9.95
CA SER A 384 1.41 -17.79 9.24
C SER A 384 1.68 -18.32 7.82
N GLU A 385 1.59 -19.63 7.61
CA GLU A 385 1.78 -20.29 6.32
C GLU A 385 0.67 -19.95 5.30
N TYR A 386 -0.55 -19.71 5.77
CA TYR A 386 -1.72 -19.44 4.90
C TYR A 386 -1.95 -17.96 4.65
N ARG A 387 -1.15 -17.07 5.24
CA ARG A 387 -1.32 -15.61 5.17
C ARG A 387 -1.40 -15.07 3.74
N MET A 388 -0.47 -15.51 2.87
CA MET A 388 -0.47 -15.07 1.47
C MET A 388 -1.63 -15.66 0.66
N LEU A 389 -2.05 -16.89 0.98
CA LEU A 389 -3.19 -17.53 0.32
C LEU A 389 -4.50 -16.81 0.66
N MET A 390 -4.67 -16.43 1.93
CA MET A 390 -5.83 -15.65 2.37
C MET A 390 -5.83 -14.23 1.76
N PHE A 391 -4.68 -13.59 1.67
CA PHE A 391 -4.52 -12.31 0.97
C PHE A 391 -4.99 -12.41 -0.49
N GLY A 392 -4.51 -13.42 -1.23
CA GLY A 392 -4.91 -13.65 -2.62
C GLY A 392 -6.40 -13.97 -2.74
N ALA A 393 -6.94 -14.80 -1.84
CA ALA A 393 -8.36 -15.12 -1.79
C ALA A 393 -9.23 -13.87 -1.54
N LEU A 394 -8.82 -13.00 -0.61
CA LEU A 394 -9.53 -11.76 -0.32
C LEU A 394 -9.55 -10.83 -1.53
N MET A 395 -8.43 -10.70 -2.25
CA MET A 395 -8.36 -9.93 -3.49
C MET A 395 -9.29 -10.48 -4.57
N VAL A 396 -9.28 -11.80 -4.79
CA VAL A 396 -10.15 -12.46 -5.78
C VAL A 396 -11.62 -12.31 -5.42
N LEU A 397 -11.99 -12.57 -4.15
CA LEU A 397 -13.36 -12.42 -3.67
C LEU A 397 -13.86 -10.98 -3.85
N MET A 398 -13.00 -10.01 -3.54
CA MET A 398 -13.31 -8.60 -3.69
C MET A 398 -13.48 -8.21 -5.16
N MET A 399 -12.61 -8.69 -6.06
CA MET A 399 -12.78 -8.47 -7.51
C MET A 399 -14.06 -9.09 -8.07
N ILE A 400 -14.53 -10.21 -7.50
CA ILE A 400 -15.80 -10.86 -7.89
C ILE A 400 -17.01 -10.06 -7.38
N TRP A 401 -16.98 -9.55 -6.15
CA TRP A 401 -18.15 -8.89 -5.53
C TRP A 401 -18.20 -7.37 -5.76
N ARG A 402 -17.06 -6.70 -5.86
CA ARG A 402 -16.92 -5.24 -5.96
C ARG A 402 -15.72 -4.86 -6.85
N PRO A 403 -15.81 -5.03 -8.18
CA PRO A 403 -14.68 -4.78 -9.09
C PRO A 403 -14.18 -3.32 -9.12
N GLN A 404 -14.96 -2.38 -8.57
CA GLN A 404 -14.61 -0.95 -8.55
C GLN A 404 -13.90 -0.48 -7.27
N GLY A 405 -13.67 -1.35 -6.27
CA GLY A 405 -13.22 -0.91 -4.95
C GLY A 405 -14.25 -1.09 -3.84
N LEU A 406 -13.79 -0.98 -2.59
CA LEU A 406 -14.65 -0.84 -1.41
C LEU A 406 -15.53 0.42 -1.50
N LEU A 407 -14.93 1.55 -1.88
CA LEU A 407 -15.61 2.83 -2.02
C LEU A 407 -15.15 3.50 -3.33
N PRO A 408 -15.83 3.26 -4.47
CA PRO A 408 -15.45 3.90 -5.72
C PRO A 408 -15.64 5.41 -5.66
N MET A 409 -14.79 6.14 -6.39
CA MET A 409 -14.91 7.59 -6.50
C MET A 409 -16.22 7.97 -7.21
N GLN A 410 -17.13 8.63 -6.49
CA GLN A 410 -18.38 9.12 -7.06
C GLN A 410 -18.15 10.51 -7.68
N ARG A 411 -18.32 10.61 -9.01
CA ARG A 411 -18.22 11.87 -9.73
C ARG A 411 -19.52 12.65 -9.58
N PRO A 412 -19.49 13.95 -9.22
CA PRO A 412 -20.60 14.84 -9.49
C PRO A 412 -20.71 14.96 -11.01
N HIS A 413 -21.64 14.23 -11.60
CA HIS A 413 -21.98 14.44 -13.00
C HIS A 413 -22.65 15.81 -13.04
N MET A 414 -22.04 16.79 -13.72
CA MET A 414 -22.77 18.00 -14.06
C MET A 414 -23.85 17.61 -15.05
N GLU A 415 -25.03 17.30 -14.54
CA GLU A 415 -26.24 17.23 -15.35
C GLU A 415 -26.44 18.64 -15.91
N LEU A 416 -26.12 18.82 -17.20
CA LEU A 416 -26.51 20.01 -17.93
C LEU A 416 -28.02 20.10 -17.81
N ARG A 417 -28.49 21.14 -17.11
CA ARG A 417 -29.91 21.44 -17.01
C ARG A 417 -30.41 21.67 -18.44
N ARG A 418 -31.13 20.68 -18.99
CA ARG A 418 -31.70 20.73 -20.34
C ARG A 418 -32.65 21.90 -20.50
#